data_AF-A0A940P4G2-F1
#
_entry.id   AF-A0A940P4G2-F1
#
_cell.length_a   1.000
_cell.length_b   1.000
_cell.length_c   1.000
_cell.angle_alpha   90.00
_cell.angle_beta   90.00
_cell.angle_gamma   90.00
#
_symmetry.space_group_name_H-M   'P 1'
#
loop_
_entity.id
_entity.type
_entity.pdbx_description
1 polymer ?
#
loop_
_entity_poly.entity_id
_entity_poly.type
_entity_poly.pdbx_seq_one_letter_code
_entity_poly.pdbx_strand_id
1 'polypeptide(L)' 'MGRLFGTDGVRGIAITELTCELAMQIGRALAHIMRSKAERPAIIVGKDTRSSSDVLEAALCAGICSVGLDAW' A
#
# COMPACT_ATOMS: atom_id res chain seq x y z
N MET A 1 12.36 -15.06 9.19
CA MET A 1 11.46 -13.95 8.80
C MET A 1 12.09 -13.28 7.59
N GLY A 2 11.56 -13.53 6.38
CA GLY A 2 12.14 -12.96 5.16
C GLY A 2 12.06 -11.43 5.18
N ARG A 3 13.05 -10.76 4.59
CA ARG A 3 13.05 -9.31 4.43
C ARG A 3 11.91 -8.93 3.48
N LEU A 4 10.91 -8.18 3.97
CA LEU A 4 9.72 -7.82 3.19
C LEU A 4 10.06 -6.92 1.99
N PHE A 5 10.96 -5.95 2.19
CA PHE A 5 11.41 -5.01 1.16
C PHE A 5 12.72 -5.47 0.53
N GLY A 6 12.73 -5.69 -0.79
CA GLY A 6 13.95 -5.92 -1.56
C GLY A 6 14.72 -4.62 -1.83
N THR A 7 15.43 -4.58 -2.97
CA THR A 7 16.09 -3.36 -3.46
C THR A 7 15.06 -2.33 -3.93
N ASP A 8 14.03 -2.78 -4.65
CA ASP A 8 13.02 -1.94 -5.30
C ASP A 8 11.61 -2.24 -4.76
N GLY A 9 11.45 -2.21 -3.45
CA GLY A 9 10.15 -2.42 -2.79
C GLY A 9 9.79 -3.89 -2.54
N VAL A 10 8.50 -4.13 -2.31
CA VAL A 10 7.93 -5.47 -2.10
C VAL A 10 7.48 -6.03 -3.44
N ARG A 11 7.96 -7.22 -3.81
CA ARG A 11 7.63 -7.87 -5.09
C ARG A 11 7.26 -9.33 -4.86
N GLY A 12 6.43 -9.85 -5.74
CA GLY A 12 6.00 -11.24 -5.75
C GLY A 12 4.92 -11.47 -6.80
N ILE A 13 4.52 -12.72 -6.97
CA ILE A 13 3.36 -13.09 -7.78
C ILE A 13 2.10 -12.49 -7.13
N ALA A 14 1.32 -11.74 -7.91
CA ALA A 14 0.13 -11.05 -7.40
C ALA A 14 -0.92 -12.06 -6.90
N ILE A 15 -1.59 -11.71 -5.79
CA ILE A 15 -2.68 -12.48 -5.16
C ILE A 15 -2.23 -13.82 -4.54
N THR A 16 -0.95 -14.16 -4.60
CA THR A 16 -0.39 -15.35 -3.94
C THR A 16 0.73 -14.98 -2.98
N GLU A 17 1.79 -14.33 -3.47
CA GLU A 17 2.92 -13.86 -2.67
C GLU A 17 2.72 -12.41 -2.26
N LEU A 18 2.31 -11.57 -3.22
CA LEU A 18 1.86 -10.20 -2.99
C LEU A 18 0.33 -10.21 -2.82
N THR A 19 -0.12 -10.55 -1.63
CA THR A 19 -1.55 -10.67 -1.32
C THR A 19 -2.21 -9.31 -1.03
N CYS A 20 -3.55 -9.28 -1.09
CA CYS A 20 -4.33 -8.08 -0.73
C CYS A 20 -4.13 -7.70 0.74
N GLU A 21 -4.05 -8.68 1.64
CA GLU A 21 -3.81 -8.45 3.07
C GLU A 21 -2.46 -7.78 3.27
N LEU A 22 -1.43 -8.24 2.55
CA LEU A 22 -0.10 -7.63 2.61
C LEU A 22 -0.12 -6.20 2.08
N ALA A 23 -0.77 -5.94 0.94
CA ALA A 23 -0.92 -4.61 0.38
C ALA A 23 -1.65 -3.66 1.36
N MET A 24 -2.74 -4.12 1.98
CA MET A 24 -3.49 -3.36 2.99
C MET A 24 -2.65 -3.06 4.24
N GLN A 25 -1.85 -4.04 4.70
CA GLN A 25 -0.93 -3.83 5.83
C GLN A 25 0.16 -2.81 5.50
N ILE A 26 0.72 -2.84 4.29
CA ILE A 26 1.69 -1.85 3.82
C ILE A 26 1.06 -0.46 3.78
N GLY A 27 -0.15 -0.32 3.23
CA GLY A 27 -0.87 0.96 3.17
C GLY A 27 -1.14 1.54 4.54
N ARG A 28 -1.60 0.70 5.49
CA ARG A 28 -1.80 1.10 6.89
C ARG A 28 -0.50 1.53 7.56
N ALA A 29 0.58 0.78 7.37
CA ALA A 29 1.88 1.11 7.96
C ALA A 29 2.40 2.45 7.41
N LEU A 30 2.33 2.65 6.09
CA LEU A 30 2.71 3.90 5.45
C LEU A 30 1.89 5.09 6.00
N ALA A 31 0.57 4.96 6.07
CA ALA A 31 -0.29 6.02 6.60
C ALA A 31 0.02 6.35 8.06
N HIS A 32 0.33 5.36 8.89
CA HIS A 32 0.73 5.59 10.28
C HIS A 32 2.02 6.41 10.40
N ILE A 33 2.98 6.21 9.48
CA ILE A 33 4.25 6.97 9.45
C ILE A 33 4.01 8.40 8.93
N MET A 34 3.08 8.57 7.99
CA MET A 34 2.80 9.85 7.34
C MET A 34 1.88 10.78 8.14
N ARG A 35 1.06 10.25 9.07
CA ARG A 35 0.02 11.02 9.77
C ARG A 35 0.50 12.29 10.50
N SER A 36 1.79 12.39 10.84
CA SER A 36 2.37 13.53 11.55
C SER A 36 3.37 14.34 10.71
N LYS A 37 3.40 14.12 9.39
CA LYS A 37 4.38 14.74 8.48
C LYS A 37 3.87 16.02 7.81
N ALA A 38 2.56 16.28 7.88
CA ALA A 38 1.91 17.49 7.39
C ALA A 38 0.66 17.78 8.22
N GLU A 39 0.10 18.98 8.08
CA GLU A 39 -1.18 19.36 8.70
C GLU A 39 -2.35 18.53 8.14
N ARG A 40 -2.31 18.22 6.84
CA ARG A 40 -3.27 17.35 6.13
C ARG A 40 -2.52 16.39 5.21
N PRO A 41 -1.96 15.29 5.76
CA PRO A 41 -1.20 14.34 4.97
C PRO A 41 -2.12 13.52 4.06
N ALA A 42 -1.73 13.40 2.79
CA ALA A 42 -2.39 12.59 1.79
C ALA A 42 -1.36 11.71 1.06
N ILE A 43 -1.78 10.55 0.57
CA ILE A 43 -0.91 9.60 -0.14
C ILE A 43 -1.44 9.41 -1.56
N ILE A 44 -0.58 9.61 -2.55
CA ILE A 44 -0.90 9.35 -3.96
C ILE A 44 -0.52 7.90 -4.29
N VAL A 45 -1.42 7.16 -4.94
CA VAL A 45 -1.26 5.78 -5.36
C VAL A 45 -1.23 5.70 -6.88
N GLY A 46 -0.10 5.26 -7.42
CA GLY A 46 0.08 5.00 -8.85
C GLY A 46 0.16 3.51 -9.16
N LYS A 47 -0.31 3.11 -10.34
CA LYS A 47 -0.22 1.73 -10.84
C LYS A 47 0.21 1.67 -12.31
N ASP A 48 0.66 0.49 -12.74
CA ASP A 48 0.81 0.14 -14.16
C ASP A 48 -0.49 -0.47 -14.72
N THR A 49 -0.44 -0.99 -15.94
CA THR A 49 -1.60 -1.56 -16.67
C THR A 49 -1.86 -3.04 -16.39
N ARG A 50 -1.23 -3.66 -15.38
CA ARG A 50 -1.48 -5.08 -15.06
C ARG A 50 -2.91 -5.29 -14.56
N SER A 51 -3.49 -6.44 -14.89
CA SER A 51 -4.83 -6.81 -14.43
C SER A 51 -4.94 -6.92 -12.90
N SER A 52 -3.85 -7.28 -12.22
CA SER A 52 -3.81 -7.33 -10.76
C SER A 52 -3.73 -5.96 -10.08
N SER A 53 -3.47 -4.89 -10.84
CA SER A 53 -3.22 -3.58 -10.26
C SER A 53 -4.46 -3.01 -9.58
N ASP A 54 -5.66 -3.20 -10.15
CA ASP A 54 -6.91 -2.69 -9.57
C ASP A 54 -7.17 -3.24 -8.17
N VAL A 55 -6.97 -4.54 -7.98
CA VAL A 55 -7.23 -5.20 -6.70
C VAL A 55 -6.16 -4.85 -5.66
N LEU A 56 -4.89 -4.73 -6.06
CA LEU A 56 -3.82 -4.35 -5.15
C LEU A 56 -3.87 -2.87 -4.77
N GLU A 57 -4.24 -1.99 -5.71
CA GLU A 57 -4.52 -0.58 -5.45
C GLU A 57 -5.66 -0.43 -4.44
N ALA A 58 -6.80 -1.09 -4.67
CA ALA A 58 -7.95 -1.03 -3.77
C ALA A 58 -7.57 -1.49 -2.35
N ALA A 59 -6.80 -2.57 -2.23
CA ALA A 59 -6.34 -3.06 -0.94
C ALA A 59 -5.37 -2.08 -0.24
N LEU A 60 -4.44 -1.50 -0.99
CA LEU A 60 -3.50 -0.50 -0.49
C LEU A 60 -4.23 0.76 0.01
N CYS A 61 -5.16 1.29 -0.80
CA CYS A 61 -6.01 2.43 -0.46
C CYS A 61 -6.86 2.14 0.78
N ALA A 62 -7.47 0.95 0.90
CA ALA A 62 -8.20 0.55 2.10
C ALA A 62 -7.31 0.57 3.36
N GLY A 63 -6.06 0.13 3.23
CA GLY A 63 -5.05 0.22 4.29
C GLY A 63 -4.79 1.66 4.73
N ILE A 64 -4.57 2.55 3.76
CA ILE A 64 -4.34 3.99 4.00
C ILE A 64 -5.54 4.63 4.70
N CYS A 65 -6.74 4.48 4.13
CA CYS A 65 -7.98 5.05 4.65
C CYS A 65 -8.33 4.52 6.04
N SER A 66 -7.91 3.29 6.40
CA SER A 66 -8.15 2.74 7.74
C SER A 66 -7.43 3.49 8.87
N VAL A 67 -6.45 4.34 8.55
CA VAL A 67 -5.74 5.21 9.51
C VAL A 67 -6.30 6.64 9.50
N GLY A 68 -7.28 6.93 8.64
CA GLY A 68 -7.90 8.25 8.50
C GLY A 68 -7.12 9.22 7.62
N LEU A 69 -6.24 8.73 6.74
CA LEU A 69 -5.57 9.53 5.72
C LEU A 69 -6.26 9.33 4.37
N ASP A 70 -6.20 10.36 3.51
CA ASP A 70 -6.73 10.30 2.15
C ASP A 70 -5.76 9.57 1.22
N ALA A 71 -6.30 8.67 0.39
CA ALA A 71 -5.61 8.04 -0.74
C ALA A 71 -6.11 8.65 -2.06
N TRP A 72 -5.18 9.08 -2.92
CA TRP A 72 -5.44 9.76 -4.20
C TRP A 72 -4.90 9.00 -5.38
#